data_AF-A0A1I6SHU1-F1
#
_entry.id   AF-A0A1I6SHU1-F1
#
_cell.length_a   1.000
_cell.length_b   1.000
_cell.length_c   1.000
_cell.angle_alpha   90.00
_cell.angle_beta   90.00
_cell.angle_gamma   90.00
#
_symmetry.space_group_name_H-M   'P 1'
#
loop_
_entity.id
_entity.type
_entity.pdbx_description
1 polymer ?
#
loop_
_entity_poly.entity_id
_entity_poly.type
_entity_poly.pdbx_seq_one_letter_code
_entity_poly.pdbx_strand_id
1 'polypeptide(L)'
;MEKTINIDGRKVTFQSTGATPLRYKKQFGQDFFTDLMKMQGLSKIKSKNPTYEQIKQLDMEVFYNVAWVLAKTADSSIPEPMDWLDTFEVFPLMEIMPELQDLMLSSMQTSKKK
;
A
#
# COMPACT_ATOMS: atom_id res chain seq x y z
N MET A 1 4.49 -2.97 12.50
CA MET A 1 3.06 -2.72 12.86
C MET A 1 2.19 -3.59 11.97
N GLU A 2 1.00 -3.97 12.44
CA GLU A 2 0.03 -4.75 11.65
C GLU A 2 -1.35 -4.09 11.70
N LYS A 3 -2.13 -4.29 10.64
CA LYS A 3 -3.51 -3.81 10.54
C LYS A 3 -4.31 -4.78 9.67
N THR A 4 -5.53 -5.12 10.08
CA THR A 4 -6.45 -5.93 9.27
C THR A 4 -7.57 -5.05 8.73
N ILE A 5 -7.82 -5.11 7.43
CA ILE A 5 -8.87 -4.37 6.74
C ILE A 5 -9.80 -5.38 6.07
N ASN A 6 -11.10 -5.07 6.03
CA ASN A 6 -12.06 -5.87 5.29
C ASN A 6 -12.15 -5.35 3.85
N ILE A 7 -11.79 -6.19 2.88
CA ILE A 7 -11.80 -5.88 1.45
C ILE A 7 -12.65 -6.95 0.78
N ASP A 8 -13.73 -6.54 0.12
CA ASP A 8 -14.61 -7.47 -0.60
C ASP A 8 -15.14 -8.62 0.29
N GLY A 9 -15.49 -8.30 1.54
CA GLY A 9 -15.93 -9.28 2.54
C GLY A 9 -14.82 -10.21 3.09
N ARG A 10 -13.56 -10.02 2.67
CA ARG A 10 -12.40 -10.79 3.13
C ARG A 10 -11.53 -9.97 4.07
N LYS A 11 -11.08 -10.60 5.16
CA LYS A 11 -10.11 -9.99 6.07
C LYS A 11 -8.71 -10.11 5.49
N VAL A 12 -8.12 -8.97 5.14
CA VAL A 12 -6.75 -8.88 4.64
C VAL A 12 -5.89 -8.22 5.71
N THR A 13 -4.86 -8.93 6.16
CA THR A 13 -3.87 -8.40 7.09
C THR A 13 -2.73 -7.76 6.33
N PHE A 14 -2.36 -6.56 6.75
CA PHE A 14 -1.25 -5.78 6.23
C PHE A 14 -0.23 -5.58 7.33
N GLN A 15 1.05 -5.69 6.99
CA GLN A 15 2.13 -5.54 7.95
C GLN A 15 3.28 -4.76 7.33
N SER A 16 3.93 -3.95 8.16
CA SER A 16 5.16 -3.26 7.81
C SER A 16 6.27 -3.66 8.77
N THR A 17 7.40 -4.08 8.18
CA THR A 17 8.62 -4.54 8.87
C THR A 17 9.86 -3.91 8.22
N GLY A 18 11.03 -4.06 8.84
CA GLY A 18 12.28 -3.58 8.26
C GLY A 18 12.65 -4.24 6.92
N ALA A 19 12.08 -5.41 6.60
CA ALA A 19 12.31 -6.11 5.34
C ALA A 19 11.34 -5.68 4.22
N THR A 20 10.27 -4.94 4.53
CA THR A 20 9.25 -4.53 3.56
C THR A 20 9.84 -3.73 2.39
N PRO A 21 10.72 -2.72 2.59
CA PRO A 21 11.32 -1.98 1.48
C PRO A 21 12.15 -2.87 0.55
N LEU A 22 12.89 -3.83 1.11
CA LEU A 22 13.71 -4.78 0.34
C LEU A 22 12.83 -5.74 -0.46
N ARG A 23 11.73 -6.20 0.13
CA ARG A 23 10.77 -7.07 -0.56
C ARG A 23 10.12 -6.36 -1.73
N TYR A 24 9.70 -5.11 -1.53
CA TYR A 24 9.14 -4.28 -2.59
C TYR A 24 10.13 -4.12 -3.76
N LYS A 25 11.38 -3.75 -3.44
CA LYS A 25 12.43 -3.60 -4.45
C LYS A 25 12.73 -4.88 -5.21
N LYS A 26 12.74 -6.03 -4.52
CA LYS A 26 12.93 -7.34 -5.16
C LYS A 26 11.78 -7.68 -6.12
N GLN A 27 10.55 -7.33 -5.76
CA GLN A 27 9.36 -7.64 -6.55
C GLN A 27 9.25 -6.74 -7.79
N PHE A 28 9.33 -5.43 -7.59
CA PHE A 28 8.96 -4.44 -8.62
C PHE A 28 10.18 -3.79 -9.28
N GLY A 29 11.39 -4.03 -8.77
CA GLY A 29 12.61 -3.35 -9.22
C GLY A 29 12.68 -1.87 -8.85
N GLN A 30 11.66 -1.35 -8.16
CA GLN A 30 11.53 0.05 -7.77
C GLN A 30 11.90 0.28 -6.30
N ASP A 31 12.30 1.51 -5.98
CA ASP A 31 12.63 1.88 -4.60
C ASP A 31 11.36 2.25 -3.82
N PHE A 32 11.08 1.52 -2.75
CA PHE A 32 9.86 1.66 -1.95
C PHE A 32 9.65 3.09 -1.44
N PHE A 33 10.70 3.75 -0.94
CA PHE A 33 10.57 5.09 -0.39
C PHE A 33 10.36 6.14 -1.47
N THR A 34 11.04 5.99 -2.61
CA THR A 34 10.83 6.84 -3.78
C THR A 34 9.36 6.80 -4.23
N ASP A 35 8.78 5.59 -4.28
CA ASP A 35 7.39 5.41 -4.66
C ASP A 35 6.40 5.93 -3.59
N LEU A 36 6.70 5.72 -2.29
CA LEU A 36 5.94 6.37 -1.22
C LEU A 36 5.98 7.91 -1.31
N MET A 37 7.09 8.51 -1.78
CA MET A 37 7.17 9.96 -1.99
C MET A 37 6.29 10.41 -3.16
N LYS A 38 6.20 9.63 -4.24
CA LYS A 38 5.24 9.90 -5.34
C LYS A 38 3.79 9.86 -4.85
N MET A 39 3.49 9.00 -3.87
CA MET A 39 2.17 8.90 -3.24
C MET A 39 1.81 10.08 -2.33
N GLN A 40 2.75 10.95 -1.93
CA GLN A 40 2.44 12.11 -1.08
C GLN A 40 1.41 13.06 -1.70
N GLY A 41 1.16 12.98 -3.01
CA GLY A 41 0.06 13.67 -3.69
C GLY A 41 -1.33 13.33 -3.13
N LEU A 42 -1.54 12.15 -2.54
CA LEU A 42 -2.79 11.78 -1.86
C LEU A 42 -3.15 12.70 -0.72
N SER A 43 -2.15 13.17 0.04
CA SER A 43 -2.39 14.06 1.17
C SER A 43 -2.94 15.43 0.72
N LYS A 44 -2.77 15.77 -0.57
CA LYS A 44 -3.37 16.93 -1.23
C LYS A 44 -4.78 16.65 -1.76
N ILE A 45 -5.12 15.38 -1.97
CA ILE A 45 -6.46 14.92 -2.34
C ILE A 45 -7.24 14.65 -1.03
N LYS A 46 -7.52 15.72 -0.28
CA LYS A 46 -8.40 15.65 0.91
C LYS A 46 -9.89 15.71 0.54
N SER A 47 -10.20 15.84 -0.75
CA SER A 47 -11.58 15.90 -1.22
C SER A 47 -12.16 14.51 -1.30
N LYS A 48 -13.34 14.29 -0.69
CA LYS A 48 -14.13 13.06 -0.83
C LYS A 48 -14.42 12.71 -2.29
N ASN A 49 -14.41 13.71 -3.18
CA ASN A 49 -14.51 13.55 -4.64
C ASN A 49 -13.28 14.19 -5.31
N PRO A 50 -12.19 13.44 -5.55
CA PRO A 50 -11.06 13.93 -6.33
C PRO A 50 -11.50 14.34 -7.74
N THR A 51 -10.89 15.38 -8.30
CA THR A 51 -11.11 15.72 -9.73
C THR A 51 -10.34 14.77 -10.64
N TYR A 52 -10.77 14.63 -11.90
CA TYR A 52 -10.09 13.82 -12.91
C TYR A 52 -8.58 14.17 -13.03
N GLU A 53 -8.25 15.47 -13.06
CA GLU A 53 -6.86 15.92 -13.15
C GLU A 53 -6.03 15.55 -11.91
N GLN A 54 -6.65 15.47 -10.73
CA GLN A 54 -5.98 15.00 -9.51
C GLN A 54 -5.73 13.50 -9.56
N ILE A 55 -6.70 12.71 -10.05
CA ILE A 55 -6.55 11.25 -10.20
C ILE A 55 -5.51 10.91 -11.26
N LYS A 56 -5.49 11.64 -12.38
CA LYS A 56 -4.53 11.44 -13.47
C LYS A 56 -3.07 11.65 -13.05
N GLN A 57 -2.84 12.48 -12.02
CA GLN A 57 -1.52 12.70 -11.45
C GLN A 57 -1.10 11.60 -10.46
N LEU A 58 -2.04 10.75 -10.02
CA LEU A 58 -1.73 9.61 -9.18
C LEU A 58 -1.28 8.43 -10.03
N ASP A 59 -0.12 7.89 -9.68
CA ASP A 59 0.34 6.63 -10.23
C ASP A 59 -0.34 5.48 -9.47
N MET A 60 -1.51 5.04 -9.95
CA MET A 60 -2.33 4.01 -9.29
C MET A 60 -1.61 2.66 -9.15
N GLU A 61 -0.65 2.35 -10.02
CA GLU A 61 0.14 1.12 -9.96
C GLU A 61 0.94 1.04 -8.66
N VAL A 62 1.57 2.15 -8.27
CA VAL A 62 2.34 2.24 -7.02
C VAL A 62 1.47 1.88 -5.80
N PHE A 63 0.20 2.27 -5.79
CA PHE A 63 -0.71 1.95 -4.69
C PHE A 63 -0.99 0.47 -4.58
N TYR A 64 -1.26 -0.19 -5.71
CA TYR A 64 -1.45 -1.64 -5.77
C TYR A 64 -0.19 -2.36 -5.28
N ASN A 65 0.99 -1.93 -5.75
CA ASN A 65 2.27 -2.52 -5.37
C ASN A 65 2.54 -2.38 -3.87
N VAL A 66 2.22 -1.22 -3.29
CA VAL A 66 2.36 -0.98 -1.84
C VAL A 66 1.35 -1.80 -1.03
N ALA A 67 0.08 -1.85 -1.46
CA ALA A 67 -0.92 -2.69 -0.81
C ALA A 67 -0.46 -4.16 -0.78
N TRP A 68 -0.04 -4.67 -1.94
CA TRP A 68 0.43 -6.04 -2.08
C TRP A 68 1.65 -6.32 -1.22
N VAL A 69 2.68 -5.46 -1.21
CA VAL A 69 3.88 -5.77 -0.42
C VAL A 69 3.59 -5.79 1.08
N LEU A 70 2.68 -4.92 1.55
CA LEU A 70 2.26 -4.89 2.95
C LEU A 70 1.46 -6.15 3.30
N ALA A 71 0.56 -6.58 2.41
CA ALA A 71 -0.18 -7.82 2.58
C ALA A 71 0.76 -9.04 2.57
N LYS A 72 1.61 -9.16 1.55
CA LYS A 72 2.61 -10.23 1.41
C LYS A 72 3.56 -10.27 2.60
N THR A 73 3.89 -9.11 3.18
CA THR A 73 4.69 -9.01 4.41
C THR A 73 3.99 -9.69 5.58
N ALA A 74 2.68 -9.49 5.75
CA ALA A 74 1.89 -10.13 6.80
C ALA A 74 1.66 -11.63 6.54
N ASP A 75 1.47 -12.01 5.28
CA ASP A 75 1.18 -13.37 4.87
C ASP A 75 2.03 -13.77 3.65
N SER A 76 3.00 -14.64 3.89
CA SER A 76 3.89 -15.14 2.83
C SER A 76 3.20 -16.03 1.80
N SER A 77 1.99 -16.53 2.08
CA SER A 77 1.22 -17.38 1.15
C SER A 77 0.54 -16.60 0.02
N ILE A 78 0.40 -15.28 0.17
CA ILE A 78 -0.19 -14.40 -0.85
C ILE A 78 0.56 -14.58 -2.19
N PRO A 79 -0.11 -14.84 -3.31
CA PRO A 79 0.56 -15.08 -4.59
C PRO A 79 1.15 -13.80 -5.19
N GLU A 80 1.58 -13.86 -6.45
CA GLU A 80 2.09 -12.70 -7.18
C GLU A 80 1.02 -11.59 -7.29
N PRO A 81 1.43 -10.31 -7.49
CA PRO A 81 0.53 -9.17 -7.40
C PRO A 81 -0.75 -9.30 -8.24
N MET A 82 -0.63 -9.70 -9.51
CA MET A 82 -1.78 -9.86 -10.40
C MET A 82 -2.72 -10.97 -9.90
N ASP A 83 -2.18 -12.17 -9.65
CA ASP A 83 -2.97 -13.31 -9.18
C ASP A 83 -3.69 -13.02 -7.88
N TRP A 84 -3.07 -12.23 -6.98
CA TRP A 84 -3.69 -11.84 -5.73
C TRP A 84 -4.83 -10.84 -5.94
N LEU A 85 -4.60 -9.83 -6.78
CA LEU A 85 -5.60 -8.80 -7.09
C LEU A 85 -6.81 -9.38 -7.83
N ASP A 86 -6.59 -10.34 -8.74
CA ASP A 86 -7.63 -11.06 -9.47
C ASP A 86 -8.57 -11.86 -8.55
N THR A 87 -8.15 -12.13 -7.30
CA THR A 87 -9.03 -12.79 -6.35
C THR A 87 -10.16 -11.90 -5.84
N PHE A 88 -10.05 -10.56 -5.95
CA PHE A 88 -11.05 -9.61 -5.47
C PHE A 88 -11.99 -9.19 -6.59
N GLU A 89 -13.30 -9.13 -6.31
CA GLU A 89 -14.26 -8.55 -7.25
C GLU A 89 -14.08 -7.02 -7.32
N VAL A 90 -13.83 -6.40 -6.17
CA VAL A 90 -13.55 -4.97 -6.05
C VAL A 90 -12.38 -4.74 -5.08
N PHE A 91 -11.38 -3.99 -5.53
CA PHE A 91 -10.25 -3.56 -4.70
C PHE A 91 -10.29 -2.03 -4.49
N PRO A 92 -10.92 -1.52 -3.42
CA PRO A 92 -11.19 -0.10 -3.23
C PRO A 92 -9.94 0.64 -2.72
N LEU A 93 -8.97 0.85 -3.62
CA LEU A 93 -7.69 1.51 -3.29
C LEU A 93 -7.86 2.81 -2.50
N MET A 94 -8.76 3.68 -2.95
CA MET A 94 -8.95 5.01 -2.35
C MET A 94 -9.44 4.94 -0.90
N GLU A 95 -10.13 3.85 -0.51
CA GLU A 95 -10.63 3.63 0.84
C GLU A 95 -9.56 3.01 1.74
N ILE A 96 -8.82 2.01 1.22
CA ILE A 96 -7.81 1.30 2.02
C ILE A 96 -6.51 2.11 2.18
N MET A 97 -6.18 3.00 1.26
CA MET A 97 -4.89 3.68 1.25
C MET A 97 -4.68 4.63 2.44
N PRO A 98 -5.65 5.47 2.83
CA PRO A 98 -5.59 6.21 4.08
C PRO A 98 -5.35 5.32 5.30
N GLU A 99 -5.93 4.11 5.30
CA GLU A 99 -5.78 3.16 6.40
C GLU A 99 -4.38 2.54 6.50
N LEU A 100 -3.67 2.45 5.39
CA LEU A 100 -2.31 1.89 5.30
C LEU A 100 -1.22 2.95 5.48
N GLN A 101 -1.55 4.24 5.50
CA GLN A 101 -0.59 5.33 5.61
C GLN A 101 0.35 5.18 6.82
N ASP A 102 -0.19 4.83 7.98
CA ASP A 102 0.62 4.63 9.20
C ASP A 102 1.61 3.47 9.05
N LEU A 103 1.18 2.38 8.38
CA LEU A 103 2.05 1.22 8.11
C LEU A 103 3.20 1.60 7.17
N MET A 104 2.91 2.37 6.12
CA MET A 104 3.92 2.87 5.18
C MET A 104 4.96 3.71 5.91
N LEU A 105 4.52 4.68 6.72
CA LEU A 105 5.41 5.56 7.47
C LEU A 105 6.19 4.83 8.57
N SER A 106 5.63 3.76 9.16
CA SER A 106 6.32 2.97 10.18
C SER A 106 7.59 2.29 9.68
N SER A 107 7.71 2.05 8.37
CA SER A 107 8.94 1.51 7.76
C SER A 107 10.05 2.56 7.61
N MET A 108 9.70 3.85 7.60
CA MET A 108 10.64 4.98 7.47
C MET A 108 11.18 5.42 8.83
N GLN A 109 10.45 5.14 9.90
CA GLN A 109 10.87 5.53 11.24
C GLN A 109 11.99 4.60 11.73
N THR A 110 13.19 5.15 11.88
CA THR A 110 14.26 4.53 12.65
C THR A 110 13.79 4.45 14.12
N SER A 111 13.57 3.22 14.60
CA SER A 111 13.35 2.84 16.01
C SER A 111 12.78 3.91 16.96
N LYS A 112 11.49 3.77 17.31
CA LYS A 112 10.81 4.24 18.55
C LYS A 112 11.38 5.52 19.19
N LYS A 113 10.59 6.61 19.16
CA LYS A 113 10.63 7.57 20.28
C LYS A 113 10.37 6.77 21.57
N LYS A 114 11.41 6.62 22.38
CA LYS A 114 11.34 6.18 23.77
C LYS A 114 10.51 7.17 24.57
#